data_AF-A0A351UJU9-F1
#
_entry.id   AF-A0A351UJU9-F1
#
_cell.length_a   1.000
_cell.length_b   1.000
_cell.length_c   1.000
_cell.angle_alpha   90.00
_cell.angle_beta   90.00
_cell.angle_gamma   90.00
#
_symmetry.space_group_name_H-M   'P 1'
#
loop_
_entity.id
_entity.type
_entity.pdbx_description
1 polymer ?
#
loop_
_entity_poly.entity_id
_entity_poly.type
_entity_poly.pdbx_seq_one_letter_code
_entity_poly.pdbx_strand_id
1 'polypeptide(L)'
;MARLYSGASDEQLRTAQYGVSRAVKQMYYAVLLAKALAGIQKEALDLANQHLDTIKAQYKQGMASDLAVLRQQVEVSNTEPALTKARNLYDVGLTDLKNLLGLDPEAELSLSDGFECAPQGPGDLAAHYRAAITTRPEYRGMKYQLDLYTEMIKIERAGHYPYLSAFASRQFQGQSDSGFPGAAGQSWSTTAGLRLSLPLFAGGAVTSKIAQAGMQAEIARTNLAELERKIKIEVKKAWLGISEAAERLRSQTAAVEQARKALEATEVRFRNGLSSQLELNDTSLALNRSQTLYTQAGHDVCSADAQLDWAVGK
;
A
#
# COMPACT_ATOMS: atom_id res chain seq x y z
N MET A 1 16.11 26.09 11.91
CA MET A 1 16.82 24.82 11.67
C MET A 1 16.23 23.67 12.48
N ALA A 2 16.48 23.54 13.80
CA ALA A 2 16.01 22.39 14.57
C ALA A 2 14.49 22.12 14.46
N ARG A 3 13.65 23.16 14.51
CA ARG A 3 12.19 23.05 14.32
C ARG A 3 11.78 22.61 12.90
N LEU A 4 12.54 22.98 11.87
CA LEU A 4 12.26 22.58 10.48
C LEU A 4 12.68 21.11 10.27
N TYR A 5 13.82 20.71 10.84
CA TYR A 5 14.24 19.31 10.86
C TYR A 5 13.25 18.42 11.62
N SER A 6 12.78 18.83 12.80
CA SER A 6 11.77 18.07 13.53
C SER A 6 10.46 17.96 12.73
N GLY A 7 10.00 19.06 12.13
CA GLY A 7 8.82 19.04 11.26
C GLY A 7 8.97 18.11 10.06
N ALA A 8 10.12 18.12 9.37
CA ALA A 8 10.39 17.18 8.28
C ALA A 8 10.41 15.73 8.75
N SER A 9 11.00 15.45 9.92
CA SER A 9 11.04 14.11 10.52
C SER A 9 9.65 13.61 10.91
N ASP A 10 8.79 14.48 11.47
CA ASP A 10 7.41 14.13 11.82
C ASP A 10 6.59 13.79 10.57
N GLU A 11 6.79 14.51 9.47
CA GLU A 11 6.13 14.21 8.20
C GLU A 11 6.65 12.91 7.56
N GLN A 12 7.92 12.57 7.71
CA GLN A 12 8.45 11.26 7.30
C GLN A 12 7.82 10.12 8.09
N LEU A 13 7.63 10.28 9.40
CA LEU A 13 6.93 9.30 10.23
C LEU A 13 5.48 9.12 9.77
N ARG A 14 4.76 10.22 9.48
CA ARG A 14 3.40 10.16 8.93
C ARG A 14 3.34 9.44 7.57
N THR A 15 4.30 9.69 6.68
CA THR A 15 4.41 8.95 5.41
C THR A 15 4.57 7.46 5.67
N ALA A 16 5.43 7.05 6.61
CA ALA A 16 5.63 5.66 6.95
C ALA A 16 4.35 5.02 7.53
N GLN A 17 3.66 5.70 8.44
CA GLN A 17 2.39 5.24 9.02
C GLN A 17 1.30 5.05 7.95
N TYR A 18 1.16 6.01 7.02
CA TYR A 18 0.21 5.90 5.92
C TYR A 18 0.60 4.78 4.94
N GLY A 19 1.90 4.57 4.72
CA GLY A 19 2.41 3.45 3.94
C GLY A 19 2.01 2.09 4.53
N VAL A 20 2.18 1.92 5.85
CA VAL A 20 1.76 0.70 6.57
C VAL A 20 0.25 0.53 6.50
N SER A 21 -0.54 1.57 6.80
CA SER A 21 -2.00 1.49 6.73
C SER A 21 -2.51 1.10 5.35
N ARG A 22 -1.93 1.67 4.28
CA ARG A 22 -2.24 1.30 2.91
C ARG A 22 -1.90 -0.16 2.61
N ALA A 23 -0.70 -0.60 2.99
CA ALA A 23 -0.28 -1.99 2.78
C ALA A 23 -1.22 -2.97 3.50
N VAL A 24 -1.64 -2.67 4.74
CA VAL A 24 -2.63 -3.46 5.48
C VAL A 24 -3.96 -3.49 4.75
N LYS A 25 -4.50 -2.34 4.31
CA LYS A 25 -5.77 -2.29 3.56
C LYS A 25 -5.72 -3.09 2.25
N GLN A 26 -4.63 -2.95 1.49
CA GLN A 26 -4.44 -3.69 0.24
C GLN A 26 -4.33 -5.19 0.46
N MET A 27 -3.56 -5.62 1.46
CA MET A 27 -3.45 -7.03 1.83
C MET A 27 -4.80 -7.57 2.30
N TYR A 28 -5.51 -6.85 3.17
CA TYR A 28 -6.83 -7.23 3.65
C TYR A 28 -7.80 -7.53 2.50
N TYR A 29 -7.92 -6.64 1.52
CA TYR A 29 -8.78 -6.86 0.36
C TYR A 29 -8.30 -8.03 -0.50
N ALA A 30 -6.98 -8.20 -0.69
CA ALA A 30 -6.43 -9.34 -1.44
C ALA A 30 -6.78 -10.69 -0.77
N VAL A 31 -6.73 -10.76 0.56
CA VAL A 31 -7.12 -11.97 1.31
C VAL A 31 -8.63 -12.20 1.26
N LEU A 32 -9.45 -11.14 1.32
CA LEU A 32 -10.90 -11.25 1.10
C LEU A 32 -11.23 -11.79 -0.30
N LEU A 33 -10.51 -11.34 -1.33
CA LEU A 33 -10.64 -11.89 -2.69
C LEU A 33 -10.27 -13.38 -2.70
N ALA A 34 -9.16 -13.77 -2.08
CA ALA A 34 -8.76 -15.18 -2.00
C ALA A 34 -9.81 -16.04 -1.27
N LYS A 35 -10.39 -15.55 -0.16
CA LYS A 35 -11.50 -16.18 0.57
C LYS A 35 -12.70 -16.39 -0.35
N ALA A 36 -13.12 -15.35 -1.07
CA ALA A 36 -14.26 -15.41 -1.97
C ALA A 36 -14.04 -16.33 -3.17
N LEU A 37 -12.84 -16.33 -3.77
CA LEU A 37 -12.48 -17.27 -4.84
C LEU A 37 -12.48 -18.72 -4.35
N ALA A 38 -11.98 -18.99 -3.14
CA ALA A 38 -12.09 -20.32 -2.53
C ALA A 38 -13.55 -20.73 -2.30
N GLY A 39 -14.42 -19.79 -1.94
CA GLY A 39 -15.87 -19.99 -1.88
C GLY A 39 -16.47 -20.41 -3.23
N ILE A 40 -16.13 -19.69 -4.31
CA ILE A 40 -16.60 -20.02 -5.68
C ILE A 40 -16.12 -21.40 -6.13
N GLN A 41 -14.84 -21.75 -5.88
CA GLN A 41 -14.34 -23.08 -6.24
C GLN A 41 -15.00 -24.18 -5.41
N LYS A 42 -15.41 -23.88 -4.17
CA LYS A 42 -16.19 -24.83 -3.36
C LYS A 42 -17.57 -25.03 -3.95
N GLU A 43 -18.29 -23.95 -4.27
CA GLU A 43 -19.60 -24.01 -4.92
C GLU A 43 -19.53 -24.80 -6.25
N ALA A 44 -18.47 -24.62 -7.02
CA ALA A 44 -18.27 -25.34 -8.28
C ALA A 44 -18.06 -26.85 -8.07
N LEU A 45 -17.29 -27.25 -7.07
CA LEU A 45 -17.11 -28.66 -6.70
C LEU A 45 -18.43 -29.26 -6.18
N ASP A 46 -19.16 -28.53 -5.33
CA ASP A 46 -20.46 -28.97 -4.81
C ASP A 46 -21.46 -29.18 -5.96
N LEU A 47 -21.49 -28.27 -6.94
CA LEU A 47 -22.31 -28.37 -8.15
C LEU A 47 -21.90 -29.56 -9.02
N ALA A 48 -20.61 -29.75 -9.28
CA ALA A 48 -20.09 -30.86 -10.08
C ALA A 48 -20.47 -32.22 -9.48
N ASN A 49 -20.45 -32.32 -8.13
CA ASN A 49 -20.90 -33.50 -7.40
C ASN A 49 -22.41 -33.73 -7.53
N GLN A 50 -23.23 -32.69 -7.42
CA GLN A 50 -24.69 -32.79 -7.61
C GLN A 50 -25.05 -33.27 -9.03
N HIS A 51 -24.33 -32.78 -10.04
CA HIS A 51 -24.48 -33.26 -11.42
C HIS A 51 -24.04 -34.72 -11.55
N LEU A 52 -22.95 -35.14 -10.88
CA LEU A 52 -22.51 -36.54 -10.85
C LEU A 52 -23.55 -37.47 -10.25
N ASP A 53 -24.17 -37.07 -9.13
CA ASP A 53 -25.21 -37.86 -8.48
C ASP A 53 -26.45 -38.01 -9.36
N THR A 54 -26.83 -36.93 -10.05
CA THR A 54 -27.93 -36.94 -11.03
C THR A 54 -27.64 -37.90 -12.19
N ILE A 55 -26.45 -37.83 -12.77
CA ILE A 55 -26.04 -38.68 -13.90
C ILE A 55 -25.93 -40.15 -13.46
N LYS A 56 -25.40 -40.44 -12.27
CA LYS A 56 -25.37 -41.80 -11.70
C LYS A 56 -26.79 -42.35 -11.50
N ALA A 57 -27.73 -41.52 -11.06
CA ALA A 57 -29.13 -41.93 -10.92
C ALA A 57 -29.76 -42.27 -12.28
N GLN A 58 -29.53 -41.46 -13.31
CA GLN A 58 -29.98 -41.72 -14.67
C GLN A 58 -29.34 -42.98 -15.27
N TYR A 59 -28.05 -43.22 -15.03
CA TYR A 59 -27.34 -44.42 -15.46
C TYR A 59 -27.96 -45.70 -14.87
N LYS A 60 -28.27 -45.70 -13.57
CA LYS A 60 -28.96 -46.83 -12.90
C LYS A 60 -30.33 -47.14 -13.49
N GLN A 61 -30.98 -46.13 -14.08
CA GLN A 61 -32.28 -46.25 -14.76
C GLN A 61 -32.13 -46.55 -16.27
N GLY A 62 -30.91 -46.75 -16.76
CA GLY A 62 -30.61 -47.01 -18.18
C GLY A 62 -30.75 -45.79 -19.09
N MET A 63 -30.87 -44.58 -18.53
CA MET A 63 -31.09 -43.33 -19.27
C MET A 63 -29.81 -42.54 -19.58
N ALA A 64 -28.69 -42.87 -18.90
CA ALA A 64 -27.37 -42.29 -19.18
C ALA A 64 -26.35 -43.37 -19.52
N SER A 65 -25.29 -43.01 -20.24
CA SER A 65 -24.21 -43.92 -20.60
C SER A 65 -23.11 -43.96 -19.54
N ASP A 66 -22.33 -45.04 -19.51
CA ASP A 66 -21.14 -45.15 -18.65
C ASP A 66 -20.12 -44.03 -18.96
N LEU A 67 -20.01 -43.66 -20.25
CA LEU A 67 -19.20 -42.53 -20.69
C LEU A 67 -19.63 -41.20 -20.05
N ALA A 68 -20.93 -40.96 -19.86
CA ALA A 68 -21.42 -39.74 -19.21
C ALA A 68 -21.03 -39.69 -17.72
N VAL A 69 -21.11 -40.83 -17.04
CA VAL A 69 -20.66 -40.99 -15.65
C VAL A 69 -19.16 -40.73 -15.54
N LEU A 70 -18.34 -41.36 -16.40
CA LEU A 70 -16.89 -41.19 -16.41
C LEU A 70 -16.48 -39.74 -16.69
N ARG A 71 -17.13 -39.08 -17.66
CA ARG A 71 -16.87 -37.67 -17.96
C ARG A 71 -17.17 -36.77 -16.77
N GLN A 72 -18.26 -37.01 -16.05
CA GLN A 72 -18.58 -36.22 -14.87
C GLN A 72 -17.61 -36.48 -13.71
N GLN A 73 -17.15 -37.72 -13.54
CA GLN A 73 -16.13 -38.05 -12.53
C GLN A 73 -14.80 -37.34 -12.81
N VAL A 74 -14.41 -37.23 -14.08
CA VAL A 74 -13.25 -36.42 -14.49
C VAL A 74 -13.44 -34.95 -14.11
N GLU A 75 -14.64 -34.38 -14.30
CA GLU A 75 -14.92 -32.99 -13.91
C GLU A 75 -14.80 -32.77 -12.39
N VAL A 76 -15.36 -33.67 -11.58
CA VAL A 76 -15.18 -33.64 -10.11
C VAL A 76 -13.70 -33.75 -9.74
N SER A 77 -12.97 -34.66 -10.39
CA SER A 77 -11.53 -34.87 -10.13
C SER A 77 -10.67 -33.67 -10.53
N ASN A 78 -11.14 -32.85 -11.49
CA ASN A 78 -10.46 -31.63 -11.92
C ASN A 78 -10.79 -30.41 -11.03
N THR A 79 -11.97 -30.38 -10.40
CA THR A 79 -12.41 -29.27 -9.54
C THR A 79 -11.84 -29.37 -8.12
N GLU A 80 -11.58 -30.58 -7.61
CA GLU A 80 -10.94 -30.80 -6.30
C GLU A 80 -9.55 -30.12 -6.15
N PRO A 81 -8.59 -30.30 -7.08
CA PRO A 81 -7.32 -29.57 -7.04
C PRO A 81 -7.49 -28.05 -7.13
N ALA A 82 -8.48 -27.57 -7.89
CA ALA A 82 -8.74 -26.12 -8.02
C ALA A 82 -9.17 -25.50 -6.69
N LEU A 83 -10.07 -26.17 -5.95
CA LEU A 83 -10.46 -25.76 -4.59
C LEU A 83 -9.29 -25.83 -3.62
N THR A 84 -8.50 -26.91 -3.66
CA THR A 84 -7.32 -27.07 -2.80
C THR A 84 -6.32 -25.93 -3.00
N LYS A 85 -6.04 -25.58 -4.26
CA LYS A 85 -5.18 -24.45 -4.60
C LYS A 85 -5.75 -23.12 -4.12
N ALA A 86 -7.05 -22.89 -4.30
CA ALA A 86 -7.70 -21.64 -3.86
C ALA A 86 -7.69 -21.48 -2.33
N ARG A 87 -7.91 -22.57 -1.57
CA ARG A 87 -7.78 -22.58 -0.10
C ARG A 87 -6.37 -22.27 0.34
N ASN A 88 -5.38 -22.92 -0.26
CA ASN A 88 -3.98 -22.65 0.07
C ASN A 88 -3.59 -21.18 -0.20
N LEU A 89 -4.08 -20.57 -1.29
CA LEU A 89 -3.86 -19.14 -1.56
C LEU A 89 -4.50 -18.25 -0.49
N TYR A 90 -5.68 -18.61 0.00
CA TYR A 90 -6.31 -17.91 1.12
C TYR A 90 -5.50 -18.04 2.42
N ASP A 91 -5.04 -19.25 2.76
CA ASP A 91 -4.27 -19.51 3.98
C ASP A 91 -2.91 -18.80 3.97
N VAL A 92 -2.21 -18.80 2.83
CA VAL A 92 -0.97 -18.05 2.62
C VAL A 92 -1.23 -16.55 2.79
N GLY A 93 -2.25 -16.01 2.12
CA GLY A 93 -2.60 -14.59 2.24
C GLY A 93 -2.96 -14.17 3.66
N LEU A 94 -3.68 -15.02 4.39
CA LEU A 94 -4.02 -14.78 5.79
C LEU A 94 -2.75 -14.75 6.67
N THR A 95 -1.77 -15.62 6.38
CA THR A 95 -0.47 -15.64 7.06
C THR A 95 0.32 -14.35 6.78
N ASP A 96 0.34 -13.89 5.53
CA ASP A 96 1.00 -12.63 5.15
C ASP A 96 0.34 -11.42 5.82
N LEU A 97 -1.00 -11.42 5.94
CA LEU A 97 -1.74 -10.38 6.66
C LEU A 97 -1.39 -10.38 8.15
N LYS A 98 -1.31 -11.54 8.80
CA LYS A 98 -0.89 -11.66 10.22
C LYS A 98 0.51 -11.09 10.43
N ASN A 99 1.46 -11.43 9.55
CA ASN A 99 2.82 -10.89 9.60
C ASN A 99 2.82 -9.35 9.46
N LEU A 100 2.00 -8.81 8.55
CA LEU A 100 1.89 -7.35 8.37
C LEU A 100 1.30 -6.63 9.60
N LEU A 101 0.43 -7.32 10.35
CA LEU A 101 -0.17 -6.85 11.60
C LEU A 101 0.73 -7.11 12.83
N GLY A 102 1.85 -7.82 12.67
CA GLY A 102 2.73 -8.21 13.76
C GLY A 102 2.13 -9.28 14.69
N LEU A 103 1.20 -10.09 14.19
CA LEU A 103 0.57 -11.19 14.92
C LEU A 103 1.35 -12.49 14.76
N ASP A 104 1.19 -13.41 15.71
CA ASP A 104 1.72 -14.77 15.62
C ASP A 104 1.07 -15.53 14.42
N PRO A 105 1.81 -16.38 13.69
CA PRO A 105 1.24 -17.15 12.57
C PRO A 105 0.04 -18.01 12.95
N GLU A 106 0.02 -18.56 14.17
CA GLU A 106 -1.05 -19.43 14.68
C GLU A 106 -2.21 -18.65 15.31
N ALA A 107 -2.13 -17.31 15.39
CA ALA A 107 -3.21 -16.51 15.94
C ALA A 107 -4.50 -16.68 15.12
N GLU A 108 -5.64 -16.83 15.80
CA GLU A 108 -6.94 -16.88 15.11
C GLU A 108 -7.30 -15.49 14.58
N LEU A 109 -7.59 -15.40 13.29
CA LEU A 109 -8.03 -14.17 12.61
C LEU A 109 -9.20 -14.51 11.69
N SER A 110 -10.38 -13.97 12.01
CA SER A 110 -11.57 -14.08 11.16
C SER A 110 -11.80 -12.77 10.42
N LEU A 111 -12.00 -12.85 9.11
CA LEU A 111 -12.33 -11.71 8.26
C LEU A 111 -13.85 -11.58 8.14
N SER A 112 -14.36 -10.34 8.15
CA SER A 112 -15.76 -10.08 7.85
C SER A 112 -16.14 -10.57 6.45
N ASP A 113 -17.43 -10.70 6.21
CA ASP A 113 -17.93 -11.18 4.92
C ASP A 113 -18.14 -10.01 3.96
N GLY A 114 -17.56 -10.15 2.76
CA GLY A 114 -17.81 -9.26 1.64
C GLY A 114 -16.91 -8.04 1.55
N PHE A 115 -17.18 -7.25 0.51
CA PHE A 115 -16.46 -6.03 0.18
C PHE A 115 -17.29 -4.82 0.64
N GLU A 116 -16.95 -4.23 1.79
CA GLU A 116 -17.67 -3.09 2.37
C GLU A 116 -17.16 -1.72 1.85
N CYS A 117 -16.69 -1.64 0.62
CA CYS A 117 -16.39 -0.34 0.01
C CYS A 117 -17.64 0.26 -0.62
N ALA A 118 -17.93 1.52 -0.31
CA ALA A 118 -18.97 2.25 -1.02
C ALA A 118 -18.41 2.68 -2.38
N PRO A 119 -18.97 2.23 -3.53
CA PRO A 119 -18.61 2.77 -4.83
C PRO A 119 -19.22 4.16 -4.97
N GLN A 120 -18.77 5.11 -4.16
CA GLN A 120 -19.02 6.51 -4.45
C GLN A 120 -18.17 6.80 -5.68
N GLY A 121 -18.80 7.36 -6.72
CA GLY A 121 -18.06 7.74 -7.93
C GLY A 121 -16.83 8.59 -7.57
N PRO A 122 -15.87 8.71 -8.49
CA PRO A 122 -14.55 9.27 -8.21
C PRO A 122 -14.55 10.72 -7.70
N GLY A 123 -15.71 11.40 -7.66
CA GLY A 123 -15.84 12.79 -7.21
C GLY A 123 -15.17 13.78 -8.15
N ASP A 124 -14.98 15.01 -7.66
CA ASP A 124 -14.31 16.07 -8.42
C ASP A 124 -12.77 15.92 -8.37
N LEU A 125 -12.15 15.72 -9.53
CA LEU A 125 -10.71 15.63 -9.70
C LEU A 125 -9.98 16.88 -9.19
N ALA A 126 -10.55 18.08 -9.40
CA ALA A 126 -9.92 19.32 -8.96
C ALA A 126 -9.93 19.47 -7.43
N ALA A 127 -10.99 18.99 -6.76
CA ALA A 127 -11.02 18.87 -5.30
C ALA A 127 -9.94 17.90 -4.79
N HIS A 128 -9.76 16.74 -5.45
CA HIS A 128 -8.75 15.75 -5.07
C HIS A 128 -7.31 16.28 -5.23
N TYR A 129 -7.02 17.03 -6.29
CA TYR A 129 -5.70 17.70 -6.42
C TYR A 129 -5.43 18.69 -5.29
N ARG A 130 -6.42 19.52 -4.93
CA ARG A 130 -6.27 20.48 -3.83
C ARG A 130 -6.08 19.76 -2.49
N ALA A 131 -6.85 18.70 -2.25
CA ALA A 131 -6.68 17.86 -1.07
C ALA A 131 -5.25 17.29 -1.02
N ALA A 132 -4.81 16.59 -2.06
CA ALA A 132 -3.50 15.93 -2.10
C ALA A 132 -2.32 16.86 -1.78
N ILE A 133 -2.32 18.09 -2.29
CA ILE A 133 -1.22 19.05 -2.06
C ILE A 133 -1.22 19.59 -0.62
N THR A 134 -2.35 19.59 0.07
CA THR A 134 -2.47 20.11 1.45
C THR A 134 -2.27 19.04 2.52
N THR A 135 -2.69 17.81 2.23
CA THR A 135 -2.74 16.71 3.20
C THR A 135 -1.53 15.78 3.14
N ARG A 136 -0.92 15.57 1.95
CA ARG A 136 0.12 14.54 1.79
C ARG A 136 1.37 14.86 2.61
N PRO A 137 1.78 13.97 3.52
CA PRO A 137 2.96 14.18 4.35
C PRO A 137 4.24 14.34 3.53
N GLU A 138 4.40 13.59 2.44
CA GLU A 138 5.57 13.68 1.53
C GLU A 138 5.76 15.08 0.96
N TYR A 139 4.67 15.74 0.53
CA TYR A 139 4.72 17.10 0.00
C TYR A 139 5.12 18.11 1.10
N ARG A 140 4.53 17.98 2.29
CA ARG A 140 4.88 18.82 3.44
C ARG A 140 6.34 18.62 3.87
N GLY A 141 6.82 17.37 3.89
CA GLY A 141 8.21 17.04 4.18
C GLY A 141 9.19 17.68 3.19
N MET A 142 8.91 17.59 1.88
CA MET A 142 9.76 18.23 0.87
C MET A 142 9.69 19.76 0.92
N LYS A 143 8.54 20.32 1.33
CA LYS A 143 8.43 21.76 1.59
C LYS A 143 9.31 22.19 2.77
N TYR A 144 9.31 21.45 3.88
CA TYR A 144 10.24 21.70 4.99
C TYR A 144 11.71 21.61 4.55
N GLN A 145 12.04 20.68 3.65
CA GLN A 145 13.39 20.56 3.10
C GLN A 145 13.80 21.80 2.28
N LEU A 146 12.89 22.35 1.48
CA LEU A 146 13.12 23.61 0.74
C LEU A 146 13.31 24.79 1.71
N ASP A 147 12.46 24.90 2.73
CA ASP A 147 12.57 25.95 3.75
C ASP A 147 13.91 25.84 4.50
N LEU A 148 14.37 24.61 4.75
CA LEU A 148 15.66 24.34 5.40
C LEU A 148 16.85 24.85 4.60
N TYR A 149 16.90 24.56 3.30
CA TYR A 149 17.97 25.09 2.44
C TYR A 149 17.87 26.60 2.26
N THR A 150 16.65 27.15 2.27
CA THR A 150 16.43 28.61 2.25
C THR A 150 16.97 29.28 3.51
N GLU A 151 16.76 28.70 4.69
CA GLU A 151 17.37 29.17 5.93
C GLU A 151 18.89 28.97 5.96
N MET A 152 19.40 27.89 5.34
CA MET A 152 20.84 27.66 5.22
C MET A 152 21.55 28.77 4.45
N ILE A 153 20.92 29.35 3.41
CA ILE A 153 21.47 30.52 2.71
C ILE A 153 21.71 31.69 3.68
N LYS A 154 20.78 31.92 4.62
CA LYS A 154 20.92 32.99 5.63
C LYS A 154 22.05 32.67 6.63
N ILE A 155 22.20 31.40 7.00
CA ILE A 155 23.28 30.93 7.88
C ILE A 155 24.64 31.11 7.20
N GLU A 156 24.78 30.69 5.94
CA GLU A 156 26.04 30.88 5.21
C GLU A 156 26.35 32.37 4.98
N ARG A 157 25.30 33.19 4.77
CA ARG A 157 25.45 34.65 4.74
C ARG A 157 25.92 35.22 6.07
N ALA A 158 25.55 34.60 7.20
CA ALA A 158 26.05 34.97 8.52
C ALA A 158 27.58 34.82 8.65
N GLY A 159 28.22 34.02 7.78
CA GLY A 159 29.68 33.86 7.72
C GLY A 159 30.45 35.13 7.37
N HIS A 160 29.77 36.20 6.89
CA HIS A 160 30.37 37.52 6.71
C HIS A 160 30.39 38.38 7.98
N TYR A 161 29.70 37.96 9.04
CA TYR A 161 29.55 38.72 10.27
C TYR A 161 30.53 38.25 11.35
N PRO A 162 30.88 39.12 12.31
CA PRO A 162 31.67 38.70 13.45
C PRO A 162 30.90 37.68 14.29
N TYR A 163 31.61 36.65 14.77
CA TYR A 163 31.10 35.66 15.71
C TYR A 163 31.72 35.91 17.09
N LEU A 164 30.86 36.08 18.10
CA LEU A 164 31.26 36.23 19.50
C LEU A 164 30.98 34.92 20.25
N SER A 165 31.99 34.42 20.96
CA SER A 165 31.90 33.24 21.81
C SER A 165 32.37 33.53 23.22
N ALA A 166 31.76 32.85 24.18
CA ALA A 166 32.21 32.84 25.56
C ALA A 166 32.76 31.46 25.88
N PHE A 167 33.86 31.39 26.62
CA PHE A 167 34.42 30.14 27.09
C PHE A 167 34.82 30.27 28.56
N ALA A 168 34.71 29.15 29.28
CA ALA A 168 35.22 28.98 30.62
C ALA A 168 35.80 27.57 30.73
N SER A 169 36.98 27.45 31.30
CA SER A 169 37.64 26.17 31.56
C SER A 169 38.22 26.17 32.96
N ARG A 170 38.19 25.01 33.60
CA ARG A 170 38.84 24.77 34.87
C ARG A 170 39.63 23.47 34.75
N GLN A 171 40.93 23.55 34.91
CA GLN A 171 41.84 22.42 34.79
C GLN A 171 42.64 22.25 36.07
N PHE A 172 42.82 21.00 36.46
CA PHE A 172 43.75 20.63 37.51
C PHE A 172 45.11 20.43 36.85
N GLN A 173 46.09 21.25 37.24
CA GLN A 173 47.42 21.23 36.67
C GLN A 173 48.45 21.01 37.77
N GLY A 174 49.41 20.14 37.51
CA GLY A 174 50.53 19.88 38.40
C GLY A 174 51.84 20.10 37.65
N GLN A 175 52.71 20.95 38.16
CA GLN A 175 54.01 21.23 37.56
C GLN A 175 55.11 20.63 38.44
N SER A 176 56.04 19.88 37.83
CA SER A 176 57.13 19.20 38.53
C SER A 176 58.33 19.05 37.62
N ASP A 177 59.52 19.40 38.13
CA ASP A 177 60.79 19.18 37.42
C ASP A 177 61.28 17.72 37.53
N SER A 178 60.69 16.92 38.44
CA SER A 178 61.12 15.54 38.73
C SER A 178 60.10 14.46 38.32
N GLY A 179 59.15 14.80 37.45
CA GLY A 179 58.22 13.86 36.81
C GLY A 179 56.86 13.68 37.50
N PHE A 180 56.76 13.77 38.83
CA PHE A 180 55.48 13.73 39.57
C PHE A 180 55.26 15.00 40.42
N PRO A 181 54.15 15.75 40.25
CA PRO A 181 53.85 16.93 41.06
C PRO A 181 53.36 16.55 42.47
N GLY A 182 54.06 17.01 43.50
CA GLY A 182 53.59 16.93 44.90
C GLY A 182 52.44 17.90 45.19
N ALA A 183 51.80 17.80 46.37
CA ALA A 183 50.63 18.60 46.74
C ALA A 183 50.82 20.12 46.62
N ALA A 184 52.05 20.63 46.78
CA ALA A 184 52.38 22.05 46.62
C ALA A 184 52.58 22.50 45.16
N GLY A 185 52.82 21.56 44.23
CA GLY A 185 52.95 21.82 42.79
C GLY A 185 51.64 21.64 42.02
N GLN A 186 50.56 21.28 42.71
CA GLN A 186 49.23 21.05 42.17
C GLN A 186 48.36 22.29 42.41
N SER A 187 47.76 22.84 41.35
CA SER A 187 46.89 24.00 41.45
C SER A 187 45.71 23.89 40.49
N TRP A 188 44.60 24.52 40.88
CA TRP A 188 43.44 24.68 40.01
C TRP A 188 43.60 25.95 39.19
N SER A 189 43.68 25.80 37.87
CA SER A 189 43.67 26.91 36.93
C SER A 189 42.26 27.08 36.37
N THR A 190 41.68 28.27 36.55
CA THR A 190 40.37 28.62 36.00
C THR A 190 40.54 29.80 35.06
N THR A 191 40.09 29.64 33.82
CA THR A 191 40.17 30.67 32.79
C THR A 191 38.79 30.88 32.19
N ALA A 192 38.34 32.13 32.11
CA ALA A 192 37.13 32.48 31.39
C ALA A 192 37.41 33.70 30.50
N GLY A 193 36.74 33.79 29.36
CA GLY A 193 36.95 34.88 28.42
C GLY A 193 35.90 34.95 27.32
N LEU A 194 35.89 36.08 26.63
CA LEU A 194 35.13 36.31 25.41
C LEU A 194 36.09 36.31 24.22
N ARG A 195 35.72 35.67 23.12
CA ARG A 195 36.46 35.65 21.86
C ARG A 195 35.57 36.13 20.74
N LEU A 196 35.93 37.28 20.19
CA LEU A 196 35.33 37.84 18.97
C LEU A 196 36.19 37.45 17.76
N SER A 197 35.58 36.85 16.75
CA SER A 197 36.24 36.43 15.51
C SER A 197 35.55 37.10 14.33
N LEU A 198 36.27 37.91 13.56
CA LEU A 198 35.78 38.55 12.35
C LEU A 198 36.70 38.17 11.16
N PRO A 199 36.21 37.40 10.17
CA PRO A 199 36.99 37.10 8.98
C PRO A 199 37.09 38.35 8.09
N LEU A 200 38.25 39.01 8.08
CA LEU A 200 38.49 40.18 7.23
C LEU A 200 38.61 39.81 5.74
N PHE A 201 39.22 38.67 5.44
CA PHE A 201 39.32 38.14 4.10
C PHE A 201 39.24 36.61 4.12
N ALA A 202 38.20 36.06 3.50
CA ALA A 202 37.95 34.62 3.44
C ALA A 202 38.25 34.01 2.06
N GLY A 203 38.95 34.71 1.17
CA GLY A 203 39.32 34.19 -0.16
C GLY A 203 38.14 33.76 -1.04
N GLY A 204 36.95 34.35 -0.83
CA GLY A 204 35.72 33.96 -1.53
C GLY A 204 34.99 32.75 -0.96
N ALA A 205 35.53 32.06 0.04
CA ALA A 205 34.94 30.83 0.60
C ALA A 205 33.49 31.04 1.09
N VAL A 206 33.20 32.15 1.77
CA VAL A 206 31.84 32.47 2.25
C VAL A 206 30.89 32.67 1.07
N THR A 207 31.29 33.42 0.05
CA THR A 207 30.51 33.63 -1.17
C THR A 207 30.21 32.32 -1.89
N SER A 208 31.21 31.43 -2.01
CA SER A 208 31.02 30.10 -2.61
C SER A 208 30.05 29.23 -1.81
N LYS A 209 30.10 29.26 -0.48
CA LYS A 209 29.13 28.54 0.36
C LYS A 209 27.70 29.08 0.23
N ILE A 210 27.53 30.39 0.13
CA ILE A 210 26.22 31.01 -0.15
C ILE A 210 25.70 30.53 -1.51
N ALA A 211 26.54 30.55 -2.55
CA ALA A 211 26.16 30.07 -3.88
C ALA A 211 25.79 28.57 -3.86
N GLN A 212 26.57 27.75 -3.16
CA GLN A 212 26.28 26.33 -2.98
C GLN A 212 24.93 26.10 -2.27
N ALA A 213 24.67 26.81 -1.16
CA ALA A 213 23.39 26.73 -0.46
C ALA A 213 22.22 27.19 -1.35
N GLY A 214 22.43 28.22 -2.18
CA GLY A 214 21.47 28.69 -3.18
C GLY A 214 21.13 27.61 -4.22
N MET A 215 22.15 26.93 -4.75
CA MET A 215 21.95 25.80 -5.67
C MET A 215 21.19 24.64 -5.01
N GLN A 216 21.48 24.34 -3.74
CA GLN A 216 20.75 23.31 -3.00
C GLN A 216 19.28 23.68 -2.79
N ALA A 217 18.98 24.95 -2.53
CA ALA A 217 17.59 25.43 -2.46
C ALA A 217 16.87 25.28 -3.81
N GLU A 218 17.53 25.57 -4.94
CA GLU A 218 16.92 25.37 -6.26
C GLU A 218 16.74 23.91 -6.65
N ILE A 219 17.67 23.04 -6.26
CA ILE A 219 17.48 21.59 -6.37
C ILE A 219 16.24 21.17 -5.56
N ALA A 220 16.13 21.61 -4.31
CA ALA A 220 14.97 21.31 -3.47
C ALA A 220 13.66 21.85 -4.04
N ARG A 221 13.66 23.05 -4.63
CA ARG A 221 12.49 23.64 -5.30
C ARG A 221 12.08 22.81 -6.52
N THR A 222 13.04 22.42 -7.34
CA THR A 222 12.81 21.58 -8.53
C THR A 222 12.26 20.22 -8.13
N ASN A 223 12.82 19.60 -7.09
CA ASN A 223 12.37 18.33 -6.55
C ASN A 223 10.93 18.44 -5.99
N LEU A 224 10.58 19.53 -5.31
CA LEU A 224 9.22 19.78 -4.83
C LEU A 224 8.22 19.92 -5.99
N ALA A 225 8.57 20.66 -7.04
CA ALA A 225 7.74 20.80 -8.24
C ALA A 225 7.60 19.48 -9.00
N GLU A 226 8.64 18.65 -9.03
CA GLU A 226 8.57 17.30 -9.58
C GLU A 226 7.63 16.40 -8.76
N LEU A 227 7.75 16.42 -7.43
CA LEU A 227 6.84 15.69 -6.54
C LEU A 227 5.40 16.15 -6.75
N GLU A 228 5.14 17.45 -6.86
CA GLU A 228 3.80 17.98 -7.14
C GLU A 228 3.21 17.38 -8.42
N ARG A 229 4.00 17.35 -9.50
CA ARG A 229 3.57 16.71 -10.77
C ARG A 229 3.31 15.22 -10.59
N LYS A 230 4.18 14.51 -9.87
CA LYS A 230 4.02 13.08 -9.57
C LYS A 230 2.72 12.81 -8.80
N ILE A 231 2.44 13.58 -7.74
CA ILE A 231 1.20 13.50 -6.95
C ILE A 231 -0.02 13.74 -7.85
N LYS A 232 -0.01 14.78 -8.69
CA LYS A 232 -1.12 15.05 -9.62
C LYS A 232 -1.35 13.89 -10.60
N ILE A 233 -0.29 13.31 -11.16
CA ILE A 233 -0.39 12.14 -12.04
C ILE A 233 -0.97 10.94 -11.28
N GLU A 234 -0.52 10.71 -10.05
CA GLU A 234 -0.97 9.60 -9.22
C GLU A 234 -2.45 9.72 -8.83
N VAL A 235 -2.88 10.92 -8.40
CA VAL A 235 -4.30 11.22 -8.13
C VAL A 235 -5.14 11.01 -9.39
N LYS A 236 -4.67 11.47 -10.56
CA LYS A 236 -5.39 11.26 -11.83
C LYS A 236 -5.51 9.78 -12.17
N LYS A 237 -4.45 9.00 -11.97
CA LYS A 237 -4.46 7.54 -12.20
C LYS A 237 -5.43 6.85 -11.24
N ALA A 238 -5.43 7.20 -9.96
CA ALA A 238 -6.35 6.62 -8.97
C ALA A 238 -7.82 6.98 -9.28
N TRP A 239 -8.08 8.25 -9.65
CA TRP A 239 -9.39 8.74 -10.07
C TRP A 239 -9.92 8.01 -11.31
N LEU A 240 -9.07 7.78 -12.31
CA LEU A 240 -9.43 6.97 -13.49
C LEU A 240 -9.63 5.50 -13.12
N GLY A 241 -8.79 4.96 -12.23
CA GLY A 241 -8.85 3.58 -11.78
C GLY A 241 -10.15 3.23 -11.07
N ILE A 242 -10.61 4.07 -10.14
CA ILE A 242 -11.90 3.82 -9.46
C ILE A 242 -13.09 3.99 -10.42
N SER A 243 -13.01 4.92 -11.39
CA SER A 243 -14.05 5.07 -12.41
C SER A 243 -14.18 3.82 -13.30
N GLU A 244 -13.04 3.29 -13.77
CA GLU A 244 -13.01 2.05 -14.55
C GLU A 244 -13.51 0.86 -13.71
N ALA A 245 -13.02 0.71 -12.48
CA ALA A 245 -13.40 -0.40 -11.60
C ALA A 245 -14.92 -0.38 -11.31
N ALA A 246 -15.50 0.79 -11.10
CA ALA A 246 -16.93 0.94 -10.89
C ALA A 246 -17.75 0.56 -12.14
N GLU A 247 -17.31 0.94 -13.33
CA GLU A 247 -17.94 0.53 -14.60
C GLU A 247 -17.84 -0.98 -14.84
N ARG A 248 -16.67 -1.56 -14.54
CA ARG A 248 -16.44 -3.00 -14.64
C ARG A 248 -17.32 -3.76 -13.66
N LEU A 249 -17.41 -3.34 -12.40
CA LEU A 249 -18.30 -3.96 -11.41
C LEU A 249 -19.76 -3.93 -11.86
N ARG A 250 -20.26 -2.79 -12.34
CA ARG A 250 -21.63 -2.69 -12.89
C ARG A 250 -21.87 -3.69 -14.03
N SER A 251 -20.92 -3.80 -14.96
CA SER A 251 -21.02 -4.72 -16.09
C SER A 251 -20.98 -6.19 -15.66
N GLN A 252 -20.10 -6.55 -14.72
CA GLN A 252 -20.01 -7.91 -14.20
C GLN A 252 -21.21 -8.31 -13.34
N THR A 253 -21.85 -7.35 -12.67
CA THR A 253 -23.10 -7.59 -11.91
C THR A 253 -24.20 -8.12 -12.82
N ALA A 254 -24.39 -7.50 -13.99
CA ALA A 254 -25.37 -8.00 -14.97
C ALA A 254 -24.96 -9.37 -15.55
N ALA A 255 -23.66 -9.56 -15.82
CA ALA A 255 -23.14 -10.80 -16.40
C ALA A 255 -23.33 -12.01 -15.46
N VAL A 256 -23.09 -11.86 -14.15
CA VAL A 256 -23.29 -12.96 -13.19
C VAL A 256 -24.76 -13.31 -13.01
N GLU A 257 -25.66 -12.31 -12.99
CA GLU A 257 -27.11 -12.55 -12.94
C GLU A 257 -27.62 -13.28 -14.18
N GLN A 258 -27.14 -12.91 -15.37
CA GLN A 258 -27.48 -13.59 -16.62
C GLN A 258 -26.92 -15.02 -16.66
N ALA A 259 -25.67 -15.23 -16.25
CA ALA A 259 -25.05 -16.55 -16.21
C ALA A 259 -25.78 -17.48 -15.23
N ARG A 260 -26.24 -16.96 -14.08
CA ARG A 260 -27.02 -17.74 -13.10
C ARG A 260 -28.34 -18.22 -13.70
N LYS A 261 -29.09 -17.33 -14.35
CA LYS A 261 -30.35 -17.67 -15.03
C LYS A 261 -30.13 -18.66 -16.18
N ALA A 262 -29.04 -18.52 -16.93
CA ALA A 262 -28.68 -19.45 -17.97
C ALA A 262 -28.42 -20.85 -17.41
N LEU A 263 -27.66 -20.96 -16.30
CA LEU A 263 -27.42 -22.24 -15.65
C LEU A 263 -28.71 -22.89 -15.16
N GLU A 264 -29.56 -22.14 -14.47
CA GLU A 264 -30.85 -22.63 -13.99
C GLU A 264 -31.72 -23.18 -15.13
N ALA A 265 -31.81 -22.45 -16.24
CA ALA A 265 -32.54 -22.90 -17.42
C ALA A 265 -31.92 -24.16 -18.05
N THR A 266 -30.59 -24.23 -18.15
CA THR A 266 -29.87 -25.39 -18.68
C THR A 266 -30.02 -26.62 -17.79
N GLU A 267 -30.03 -26.46 -16.47
CA GLU A 267 -30.27 -27.55 -15.51
C GLU A 267 -31.70 -28.11 -15.61
N VAL A 268 -32.69 -27.24 -15.79
CA VAL A 268 -34.07 -27.68 -16.05
C VAL A 268 -34.15 -28.43 -17.37
N ARG A 269 -33.51 -27.95 -18.44
CA ARG A 269 -33.47 -28.66 -19.73
C ARG A 269 -32.76 -30.00 -19.62
N PHE A 270 -31.67 -30.07 -18.85
CA PHE A 270 -30.87 -31.29 -18.70
C PHE A 270 -31.66 -32.38 -18.00
N ARG A 271 -32.34 -32.03 -16.90
CA ARG A 271 -33.23 -32.95 -16.17
C ARG A 271 -34.36 -33.50 -17.02
N ASN A 272 -34.83 -32.74 -18.01
CA ASN A 272 -35.86 -33.16 -18.96
C ASN A 272 -35.30 -33.84 -20.23
N GLY A 273 -33.98 -34.08 -20.31
CA GLY A 273 -33.35 -34.69 -21.49
C GLY A 273 -33.29 -33.78 -22.73
N LEU A 274 -33.49 -32.47 -22.55
CA LEU A 274 -33.55 -31.45 -23.62
C LEU A 274 -32.25 -30.65 -23.80
N SER A 275 -31.22 -30.96 -23.00
CA SER A 275 -29.86 -30.42 -23.17
C SER A 275 -28.82 -31.51 -22.93
N SER A 276 -27.62 -31.30 -23.46
CA SER A 276 -26.51 -32.25 -23.32
C SER A 276 -25.71 -31.98 -22.04
N GLN A 277 -24.97 -32.98 -21.57
CA GLN A 277 -24.01 -32.80 -20.46
C GLN A 277 -22.94 -31.75 -20.78
N LEU A 278 -22.53 -31.64 -22.06
CA LEU A 278 -21.58 -30.61 -22.48
C LEU A 278 -22.16 -29.22 -22.28
N GLU A 279 -23.41 -28.98 -22.69
CA GLU A 279 -24.10 -27.69 -22.50
C GLU A 279 -24.24 -27.32 -21.01
N LEU A 280 -24.51 -28.31 -20.15
CA LEU A 280 -24.55 -28.13 -18.70
C LEU A 280 -23.19 -27.72 -18.12
N ASN A 281 -22.13 -28.41 -18.51
CA ASN A 281 -20.78 -28.11 -18.05
C ASN A 281 -20.30 -26.75 -18.57
N ASP A 282 -20.55 -26.43 -19.84
CA ASP A 282 -20.22 -25.13 -20.44
C ASP A 282 -20.92 -23.98 -19.71
N THR A 283 -22.20 -24.15 -19.35
CA THR A 283 -22.96 -23.12 -18.63
C THR A 283 -22.47 -22.97 -17.19
N SER A 284 -22.09 -24.08 -16.54
CA SER A 284 -21.51 -24.06 -15.18
C SER A 284 -20.15 -23.35 -15.16
N LEU A 285 -19.31 -23.62 -16.15
CA LEU A 285 -18.03 -22.93 -16.33
C LEU A 285 -18.22 -21.44 -16.60
N ALA A 286 -19.22 -21.08 -17.41
CA ALA A 286 -19.57 -19.68 -17.68
C ALA A 286 -20.02 -18.94 -16.40
N LEU A 287 -20.81 -19.57 -15.53
CA LEU A 287 -21.19 -19.00 -14.25
C LEU A 287 -19.98 -18.82 -13.32
N ASN A 288 -19.14 -19.85 -13.14
CA ASN A 288 -17.94 -19.78 -12.31
C ASN A 288 -17.01 -18.63 -12.78
N ARG A 289 -16.83 -18.50 -14.10
CA ARG A 289 -16.04 -17.40 -14.69
C ARG A 289 -16.67 -16.04 -14.39
N SER A 290 -17.98 -15.88 -14.57
CA SER A 290 -18.68 -14.63 -14.26
C SER A 290 -18.63 -14.27 -12.77
N GLN A 291 -18.79 -15.24 -11.87
CA GLN A 291 -18.64 -15.03 -10.42
C GLN A 291 -17.21 -14.60 -10.05
N THR A 292 -16.20 -15.24 -10.66
CA THR A 292 -14.79 -14.89 -10.48
C THR A 292 -14.53 -13.44 -10.92
N LEU A 293 -14.99 -13.05 -12.11
CA LEU A 293 -14.82 -11.69 -12.63
C LEU A 293 -15.58 -10.65 -11.81
N TYR A 294 -16.79 -10.96 -11.35
CA TYR A 294 -17.57 -10.10 -10.45
C TYR A 294 -16.84 -9.86 -9.12
N THR A 295 -16.32 -10.94 -8.51
CA THR A 295 -15.59 -10.87 -7.24
C THR A 295 -14.28 -10.09 -7.39
N GLN A 296 -13.54 -10.30 -8.48
CA GLN A 296 -12.37 -9.50 -8.82
C GLN A 296 -12.71 -8.02 -9.03
N ALA A 297 -13.83 -7.72 -9.72
CA ALA A 297 -14.27 -6.35 -9.89
C ALA A 297 -14.64 -5.69 -8.56
N GLY A 298 -15.28 -6.42 -7.63
CA GLY A 298 -15.56 -5.94 -6.27
C GLY A 298 -14.29 -5.60 -5.50
N HIS A 299 -13.30 -6.50 -5.53
CA HIS A 299 -11.97 -6.25 -4.98
C HIS A 299 -11.32 -5.01 -5.58
N ASP A 300 -11.36 -4.88 -6.91
CA ASP A 300 -10.67 -3.79 -7.61
C ASP A 300 -11.27 -2.43 -7.30
N VAL A 301 -12.59 -2.35 -7.07
CA VAL A 301 -13.23 -1.12 -6.59
C VAL A 301 -12.69 -0.74 -5.20
N CYS A 302 -12.65 -1.68 -4.25
CA CYS A 302 -12.16 -1.39 -2.91
C CYS A 302 -10.66 -1.03 -2.87
N SER A 303 -9.86 -1.71 -3.69
CA SER A 303 -8.44 -1.42 -3.86
C SER A 303 -8.22 -0.04 -4.51
N ALA A 304 -9.00 0.30 -5.53
CA ALA A 304 -8.94 1.60 -6.19
C ALA A 304 -9.40 2.75 -5.28
N ASP A 305 -10.41 2.52 -4.44
CA ASP A 305 -10.87 3.47 -3.43
C ASP A 305 -9.78 3.73 -2.37
N ALA A 306 -9.20 2.68 -1.82
CA ALA A 306 -8.05 2.79 -0.90
C ALA A 306 -6.84 3.49 -1.56
N GLN A 307 -6.62 3.25 -2.86
CA GLN A 307 -5.57 3.90 -3.63
C GLN A 307 -5.85 5.39 -3.85
N LEU A 308 -7.11 5.78 -4.06
CA LEU A 308 -7.52 7.17 -4.21
C LEU A 308 -7.36 7.92 -2.89
N ASP A 309 -7.84 7.35 -1.78
CA ASP A 309 -7.66 7.89 -0.42
C ASP A 309 -6.18 8.18 -0.13
N TRP A 310 -5.31 7.21 -0.38
CA TRP A 310 -3.88 7.41 -0.21
C TRP A 310 -3.32 8.48 -1.15
N ALA A 311 -3.75 8.50 -2.41
CA ALA A 311 -3.30 9.48 -3.38
C ALA A 311 -3.67 10.91 -2.96
N VAL A 312 -4.80 11.08 -2.26
CA VAL A 312 -5.23 12.36 -1.66
C VAL A 312 -4.74 12.58 -0.23
N GLY A 313 -3.88 11.72 0.30
CA GLY A 313 -3.24 11.88 1.60
C GLY A 313 -4.16 11.61 2.79
N LYS A 314 -5.11 10.68 2.65
CA LYS A 314 -6.00 10.17 3.70
C LYS A 314 -5.69 8.72 4.03
#